data_AF-A0A3S2UPN9-F1
#
_entry.id   AF-A0A3S2UPN9-F1
#
_cell.length_a   1.000
_cell.length_b   1.000
_cell.length_c   1.000
_cell.angle_alpha   90.00
_cell.angle_beta   90.00
_cell.angle_gamma   90.00
#
_symmetry.space_group_name_H-M   'P 1'
#
loop_
_entity.id
_entity.type
_entity.pdbx_description
1 polymer ?
#
loop_
_entity_poly.entity_id
_entity_poly.type
_entity_poly.pdbx_seq_one_letter_code
_entity_poly.pdbx_strand_id
1 'polypeptide(L)'
;MNKIVLLILVVSAFSITSVHAQNKDSLSFDERNKYIYYQVAEETKVKADTLYERALHFLKNAFENDRLKLSKEDKDKAILTGKGGFMVTKKALVSMQDDAKITFNMVIEVKDGKYRYWFTDFAAIPYRRDRYANFSPVDGKKIPLEQGLRKLGQKTLDDYLEQTLINCRNISGVLKTYMQKPSGTPKNDGIKRSVTTKEW
;
A
#
# COMPACT_ATOMS: atom_id res chain seq x y z
N MET A 1 -41.20 43.44 -32.15
CA MET A 1 -40.99 41.98 -32.01
C MET A 1 -39.51 41.68 -31.97
N ASN A 2 -39.09 41.03 -30.88
CA ASN A 2 -38.01 40.04 -30.80
C ASN A 2 -36.55 40.54 -30.91
N LYS A 3 -36.06 41.29 -29.90
CA LYS A 3 -34.62 41.39 -29.59
C LYS A 3 -34.25 40.97 -28.16
N ILE A 4 -35.20 40.43 -27.39
CA ILE A 4 -35.00 40.02 -25.98
C ILE A 4 -34.66 38.52 -25.85
N VAL A 5 -34.75 37.73 -26.93
CA VAL A 5 -34.57 36.27 -26.87
C VAL A 5 -33.09 35.83 -26.92
N LEU A 6 -32.15 36.74 -27.22
CA LEU A 6 -30.74 36.37 -27.44
C LEU A 6 -29.85 36.45 -26.18
N LEU A 7 -30.42 36.60 -24.97
CA LEU A 7 -29.63 36.74 -23.73
C LEU A 7 -29.80 35.58 -22.73
N ILE A 8 -30.50 34.50 -23.11
CA ILE A 8 -30.78 33.37 -22.20
C ILE A 8 -29.97 32.11 -22.56
N LEU A 9 -29.22 32.10 -23.67
CA LEU A 9 -28.61 30.87 -24.20
C LEU A 9 -27.12 30.65 -23.85
N VAL A 10 -26.53 31.46 -22.94
CA VAL A 10 -25.09 31.40 -22.66
C VAL A 10 -24.74 30.94 -21.22
N VAL A 11 -25.72 30.76 -20.33
CA VAL A 11 -25.43 30.53 -18.89
C VAL A 11 -25.53 29.05 -18.45
N SER A 12 -25.98 28.11 -19.30
CA SER A 12 -26.36 26.76 -18.84
C SER A 12 -25.45 25.59 -19.29
N ALA A 13 -24.12 25.73 -19.29
CA ALA A 13 -23.26 24.58 -19.64
C ALA A 13 -21.90 24.48 -18.93
N PHE A 14 -21.64 25.24 -17.87
CA PHE A 14 -20.56 24.88 -16.93
C PHE A 14 -21.09 23.89 -15.89
N SER A 15 -21.50 22.71 -16.37
CA SER A 15 -21.57 21.54 -15.51
C SER A 15 -20.14 21.22 -15.13
N ILE A 16 -19.79 21.55 -13.88
CA ILE A 16 -18.56 21.14 -13.23
C ILE A 16 -18.54 19.61 -13.27
N THR A 17 -17.87 19.04 -14.26
CA THR A 17 -17.59 17.62 -14.30
C THR A 17 -16.61 17.38 -13.16
N SER A 18 -17.11 16.95 -12.02
CA SER A 18 -16.30 16.29 -11.00
C SER A 18 -15.68 15.07 -11.66
N VAL A 19 -14.45 15.26 -12.18
CA VAL A 19 -13.58 14.21 -12.68
C VAL A 19 -13.32 13.29 -11.51
N HIS A 20 -14.14 12.25 -11.39
CA HIS A 20 -13.81 11.09 -10.58
C HIS A 20 -12.69 10.41 -11.35
N ALA A 21 -11.45 10.83 -11.07
CA ALA A 21 -10.27 10.13 -11.54
C ALA A 21 -10.41 8.68 -11.05
N GLN A 22 -10.86 7.80 -11.95
CA GLN A 22 -10.96 6.38 -11.68
C GLN A 22 -9.54 5.92 -11.39
N ASN A 23 -9.22 5.68 -10.12
CA ASN A 23 -7.95 5.08 -9.73
C ASN A 23 -7.86 3.74 -10.44
N LYS A 24 -7.10 3.70 -11.54
CA LYS A 24 -6.94 2.49 -12.33
C LYS A 24 -6.27 1.47 -11.42
N ASP A 25 -6.99 0.38 -11.12
CA ASP A 25 -6.50 -0.69 -10.26
C ASP A 25 -5.46 -1.54 -11.01
N SER A 26 -4.30 -0.94 -11.23
CA SER A 26 -3.19 -1.46 -12.02
C SER A 26 -1.88 -0.84 -11.57
N LEU A 27 -0.77 -1.52 -11.87
CA LEU A 27 0.56 -0.90 -11.80
C LEU A 27 0.74 0.06 -12.98
N SER A 28 1.44 1.17 -12.74
CA SER A 28 1.78 2.19 -13.75
C SER A 28 3.16 2.75 -13.46
N PHE A 29 3.70 3.62 -14.32
CA PHE A 29 4.95 4.33 -14.03
C PHE A 29 4.68 5.68 -13.37
N ASP A 30 5.48 6.03 -12.36
CA ASP A 30 5.54 7.37 -11.77
C ASP A 30 6.46 8.31 -12.58
N GLU A 31 6.55 9.57 -12.15
CA GLU A 31 7.40 10.60 -12.78
C GLU A 31 8.91 10.26 -12.77
N ARG A 32 9.32 9.29 -11.94
CA ARG A 32 10.71 8.81 -11.84
C ARG A 32 10.93 7.56 -12.68
N ASN A 33 9.95 7.20 -13.53
CA ASN A 33 9.88 5.96 -14.29
C ASN A 33 9.95 4.71 -13.41
N LYS A 34 9.37 4.77 -12.20
CA LYS A 34 9.24 3.61 -11.30
C LYS A 34 7.83 3.06 -11.30
N TYR A 35 7.70 1.75 -11.15
CA TYR A 35 6.40 1.14 -10.95
C TYR A 35 5.74 1.68 -9.68
N ILE A 36 4.47 2.04 -9.80
CA ILE A 36 3.62 2.56 -8.74
C ILE A 36 2.23 1.91 -8.78
N TYR A 37 1.73 1.55 -7.60
CA TYR A 37 0.30 1.27 -7.37
C TYR A 37 -0.25 2.41 -6.52
N TYR A 38 -1.11 3.26 -7.07
CA TYR A 38 -1.63 4.46 -6.41
C TYR A 38 -3.13 4.39 -6.22
N GLN A 39 -3.60 4.77 -5.04
CA GLN A 39 -5.02 4.75 -4.70
C GLN A 39 -5.39 5.93 -3.79
N VAL A 40 -6.63 6.40 -3.95
CA VAL A 40 -7.26 7.41 -3.08
C VAL A 40 -8.56 6.83 -2.55
N ALA A 41 -8.84 7.06 -1.28
CA ALA A 41 -10.07 6.65 -0.61
C ALA A 41 -10.62 7.79 0.24
N GLU A 42 -11.94 7.85 0.33
CA GLU A 42 -12.67 8.86 1.08
C GLU A 42 -13.30 8.24 2.32
N GLU A 43 -13.19 8.95 3.43
CA GLU A 43 -13.74 8.63 4.75
C GLU A 43 -14.33 9.92 5.33
N THR A 44 -15.29 10.52 4.61
CA THR A 44 -15.73 11.93 4.74
C THR A 44 -16.13 12.40 6.14
N LYS A 45 -16.38 11.47 7.07
CA LYS A 45 -16.78 11.76 8.46
C LYS A 45 -15.65 11.60 9.48
N VAL A 46 -14.42 11.36 9.04
CA VAL A 46 -13.27 11.07 9.91
C VAL A 46 -12.21 12.16 9.78
N LYS A 47 -11.76 12.70 10.92
CA LYS A 47 -10.69 13.70 10.99
C LYS A 47 -9.33 13.10 10.63
N ALA A 48 -8.42 13.94 10.14
CA ALA A 48 -7.06 13.57 9.76
C ALA A 48 -6.32 12.86 10.90
N ASP A 49 -6.39 13.36 12.13
CA ASP A 49 -5.71 12.77 13.30
C ASP A 49 -6.17 11.32 13.55
N THR A 50 -7.49 11.08 13.47
CA THR A 50 -8.05 9.74 13.65
C THR A 50 -7.60 8.81 12.52
N LEU A 51 -7.56 9.29 11.27
CA LEU A 51 -7.05 8.51 10.14
C LEU A 51 -5.55 8.24 10.28
N TYR A 52 -4.78 9.20 10.77
CA TYR A 52 -3.35 9.06 11.04
C TYR A 52 -3.08 7.95 12.05
N GLU A 53 -3.77 7.99 13.20
CA GLU A 53 -3.61 6.97 14.24
C GLU A 53 -4.05 5.58 13.76
N ARG A 54 -5.11 5.49 12.94
CA ARG A 54 -5.53 4.21 12.32
C ARG A 54 -4.48 3.68 11.34
N ALA A 55 -3.91 4.53 10.50
CA ALA A 55 -2.86 4.17 9.56
C ALA A 55 -1.56 3.77 10.28
N LEU A 56 -1.22 4.48 11.37
CA LEU A 56 -0.08 4.16 12.22
C LEU A 56 -0.28 2.81 12.91
N HIS A 57 -1.47 2.58 13.47
CA HIS A 57 -1.83 1.31 14.08
C HIS A 57 -1.82 0.16 13.06
N PHE A 58 -2.23 0.41 11.82
CA PHE A 58 -2.09 -0.54 10.72
C PHE A 58 -0.62 -0.91 10.46
N LEU A 59 0.26 0.07 10.26
CA LEU A 59 1.68 -0.21 9.96
C LEU A 59 2.45 -0.86 11.12
N LYS A 60 1.97 -0.70 12.35
CA LYS A 60 2.56 -1.32 13.55
C LYS A 60 2.04 -2.72 13.84
N ASN A 61 0.77 -3.01 13.53
CA ASN A 61 0.09 -4.20 14.07
C ASN A 61 -0.59 -5.09 13.03
N ALA A 62 -0.72 -4.67 11.77
CA ALA A 62 -1.45 -5.47 10.78
C ALA A 62 -0.72 -6.76 10.36
N PHE A 63 0.60 -6.78 10.51
CA PHE A 63 1.44 -7.91 10.11
C PHE A 63 2.58 -8.12 11.11
N GLU A 64 2.77 -9.35 11.58
CA GLU A 64 3.82 -9.71 12.55
C GLU A 64 5.22 -9.83 11.88
N ASN A 65 5.22 -10.26 10.62
CA ASN A 65 6.44 -10.56 9.85
C ASN A 65 6.95 -9.34 9.05
N ASP A 66 8.02 -9.53 8.30
CA ASP A 66 8.60 -8.56 7.36
C ASP A 66 7.72 -8.22 6.15
N ARG A 67 6.45 -8.67 6.15
CA ARG A 67 5.47 -8.40 5.11
C ARG A 67 5.24 -6.91 4.91
N LEU A 68 5.09 -6.16 6.00
CA LEU A 68 5.02 -4.70 6.00
C LEU A 68 5.21 -4.19 7.42
N LYS A 69 6.18 -3.29 7.63
CA LYS A 69 6.44 -2.65 8.92
C LYS A 69 6.62 -1.16 8.73
N LEU A 70 6.23 -0.38 9.73
CA LEU A 70 6.55 1.04 9.79
C LEU A 70 8.06 1.28 9.68
N SER A 71 8.45 2.19 8.80
CA SER A 71 9.85 2.59 8.59
C SER A 71 10.10 4.07 8.89
N LYS A 72 9.12 4.95 8.70
CA LYS A 72 9.25 6.39 8.96
C LYS A 72 7.90 7.03 9.25
N GLU A 73 7.88 7.97 10.18
CA GLU A 73 6.76 8.86 10.48
C GLU A 73 7.17 10.31 10.13
N ASP A 74 6.31 11.06 9.45
CA ASP A 74 6.42 12.50 9.24
C ASP A 74 5.09 13.12 9.71
N LYS A 75 5.06 13.50 11.00
CA LYS A 75 3.84 13.97 11.68
C LYS A 75 3.36 15.31 11.11
N ASP A 76 4.29 16.21 10.81
CA ASP A 76 3.97 17.55 10.29
C ASP A 76 3.23 17.49 8.95
N LYS A 77 3.57 16.50 8.11
CA LYS A 77 2.90 16.28 6.82
C LYS A 77 1.80 15.22 6.87
N ALA A 78 1.55 14.61 8.02
CA ALA A 78 0.65 13.48 8.19
C ALA A 78 0.95 12.32 7.21
N ILE A 79 2.26 12.03 7.02
CA ILE A 79 2.75 10.98 6.13
C ILE A 79 3.37 9.84 6.96
N LEU A 80 3.03 8.62 6.58
CA LEU A 80 3.59 7.40 7.13
C LEU A 80 4.22 6.57 6.02
N THR A 81 5.42 6.05 6.24
CA THR A 81 6.09 5.15 5.29
C THR A 81 6.33 3.80 5.94
N GLY A 82 5.83 2.74 5.31
CA GLY A 82 6.14 1.35 5.61
C GLY A 82 7.09 0.74 4.58
N LYS A 83 7.87 -0.25 5.02
CA LYS A 83 8.70 -1.11 4.17
C LYS A 83 8.23 -2.54 4.31
N GLY A 84 8.15 -3.25 3.19
CA GLY A 84 7.65 -4.60 3.18
C GLY A 84 8.28 -5.46 2.10
N GLY A 85 7.91 -6.73 2.11
CA GLY A 85 8.22 -7.63 1.03
C GLY A 85 7.42 -8.91 1.08
N PHE A 86 7.42 -9.65 -0.01
CA PHE A 86 6.73 -10.93 -0.13
C PHE A 86 7.49 -11.84 -1.08
N MET A 87 7.32 -13.16 -0.91
CA MET A 87 7.88 -14.15 -1.82
C MET A 87 7.02 -14.23 -3.07
N VAL A 88 7.67 -14.16 -4.24
CA VAL A 88 7.08 -14.57 -5.51
C VAL A 88 7.52 -15.98 -5.82
N THR A 89 6.56 -16.76 -6.29
CA THR A 89 6.77 -18.15 -6.65
C THR A 89 6.69 -18.32 -8.15
N LYS A 90 7.41 -19.30 -8.67
CA LYS A 90 7.21 -19.80 -10.04
C LYS A 90 6.65 -21.21 -10.01
N LYS A 91 5.79 -21.50 -10.98
CA LYS A 91 5.27 -22.85 -11.19
C LYS A 91 6.34 -23.69 -11.89
N ALA A 92 6.79 -24.75 -11.24
CA ALA A 92 7.50 -25.87 -11.88
C ALA A 92 6.50 -26.98 -12.22
N LEU A 93 6.92 -27.95 -13.05
CA LEU A 93 6.05 -29.02 -13.59
C LEU A 93 5.16 -29.71 -12.54
N VAL A 94 5.63 -29.88 -11.30
CA VAL A 94 4.91 -30.60 -10.23
C VAL A 94 4.90 -29.83 -8.89
N SER A 95 5.49 -28.64 -8.82
CA SER A 95 5.59 -27.89 -7.55
C SER A 95 5.66 -26.38 -7.75
N MET A 96 5.33 -25.62 -6.70
CA MET A 96 5.63 -24.19 -6.63
C MET A 96 6.99 -24.01 -5.95
N GLN A 97 7.84 -23.21 -6.56
CA GLN A 97 9.16 -22.88 -6.06
C GLN A 97 9.23 -21.39 -5.72
N ASP A 98 9.79 -21.07 -4.57
CA ASP A 98 10.23 -19.71 -4.24
C ASP A 98 11.28 -19.24 -5.25
N ASP A 99 10.99 -18.14 -5.93
CA ASP A 99 11.82 -17.64 -7.03
C ASP A 99 12.57 -16.36 -6.65
N ALA A 100 11.87 -15.43 -6.01
CA ALA A 100 12.46 -14.20 -5.50
C ALA A 100 11.63 -13.64 -4.33
N LYS A 101 12.23 -12.73 -3.57
CA LYS A 101 11.51 -11.83 -2.68
C LYS A 101 11.35 -10.48 -3.37
N ILE A 102 10.12 -10.00 -3.52
CA ILE A 102 9.85 -8.63 -3.93
C ILE A 102 9.81 -7.74 -2.69
N THR A 103 10.64 -6.70 -2.67
CA THR A 103 10.61 -5.65 -1.64
C THR A 103 9.94 -4.40 -2.19
N PHE A 104 9.28 -3.62 -1.33
CA PHE A 104 8.60 -2.38 -1.71
C PHE A 104 8.56 -1.38 -0.55
N ASN A 105 8.27 -0.12 -0.89
CA ASN A 105 7.87 0.93 0.03
C ASN A 105 6.37 1.18 -0.11
N MET A 106 5.66 1.31 1.00
CA MET A 106 4.27 1.79 1.05
C MET A 106 4.24 3.15 1.72
N VAL A 107 3.58 4.12 1.12
CA VAL A 107 3.38 5.45 1.71
C VAL A 107 1.89 5.67 1.90
N ILE A 108 1.51 6.24 3.04
CA ILE A 108 0.15 6.63 3.38
C ILE A 108 0.19 8.11 3.75
N GLU A 109 -0.67 8.91 3.12
CA GLU A 109 -0.89 10.32 3.45
C GLU A 109 -2.36 10.52 3.78
N VAL A 110 -2.62 11.18 4.90
CA VAL A 110 -3.99 11.41 5.39
C VAL A 110 -4.31 12.90 5.41
N LYS A 111 -5.59 13.21 5.15
CA LYS A 111 -6.20 14.53 5.29
C LYS A 111 -7.59 14.36 5.88
N ASP A 112 -8.25 15.45 6.23
CA ASP A 112 -9.64 15.38 6.68
C ASP A 112 -10.52 14.72 5.62
N GLY A 113 -11.26 13.71 6.04
CA GLY A 113 -12.24 13.03 5.22
C GLY A 113 -11.67 12.15 4.11
N LYS A 114 -10.34 11.99 3.99
CA LYS A 114 -9.73 11.19 2.91
C LYS A 114 -8.29 10.81 3.18
N TYR A 115 -7.83 9.78 2.49
CA TYR A 115 -6.44 9.37 2.50
C TYR A 115 -6.04 8.88 1.11
N ARG A 116 -4.74 8.95 0.83
CA ARG A 116 -4.13 8.33 -0.33
C ARG A 116 -3.00 7.45 0.10
N TYR A 117 -2.72 6.43 -0.69
CA TYR A 117 -1.60 5.55 -0.44
C TYR A 117 -1.05 5.05 -1.76
N TRP A 118 0.23 4.70 -1.73
CA TRP A 118 0.87 4.09 -2.88
C TRP A 118 1.99 3.14 -2.49
N PHE A 119 2.24 2.19 -3.37
CA PHE A 119 3.34 1.26 -3.30
C PHE A 119 4.31 1.59 -4.42
N THR A 120 5.61 1.61 -4.11
CA THR A 120 6.66 1.97 -5.07
C THR A 120 8.00 1.36 -4.66
N ASP A 121 9.06 1.65 -5.43
CA ASP A 121 10.41 1.15 -5.22
C ASP A 121 10.48 -0.38 -5.20
N PHE A 122 9.72 -1.02 -6.09
CA PHE A 122 9.66 -2.48 -6.19
C PHE A 122 11.00 -3.03 -6.68
N ALA A 123 11.51 -4.04 -5.98
CA ALA A 123 12.73 -4.72 -6.38
C ALA A 123 12.70 -6.20 -6.04
N ALA A 124 13.18 -7.01 -6.99
CA ALA A 124 13.36 -8.44 -6.81
C ALA A 124 14.74 -8.74 -6.20
N ILE A 125 14.73 -9.57 -5.15
CA ILE A 125 15.90 -10.24 -4.59
C ILE A 125 15.77 -11.71 -4.98
N PRO A 126 16.48 -12.18 -6.02
CA PRO A 126 16.36 -13.55 -6.49
C PRO A 126 16.79 -14.56 -5.43
N TYR A 127 16.14 -15.72 -5.42
CA TYR A 127 16.51 -16.84 -4.55
C TYR A 127 17.16 -17.91 -5.42
N ARG A 128 18.17 -18.58 -4.85
CA ARG A 128 18.82 -19.73 -5.49
C ARG A 128 18.85 -20.89 -4.52
N ARG A 129 18.84 -22.09 -5.08
CA ARG A 129 19.12 -23.29 -4.31
C ARG A 129 20.60 -23.29 -3.93
N ASP A 130 20.88 -23.45 -2.64
CA ASP A 130 22.23 -23.59 -2.11
C ASP A 130 22.74 -25.05 -2.23
N ARG A 131 23.95 -25.30 -1.72
CA ARG A 131 24.57 -26.64 -1.73
C ARG A 131 23.84 -27.66 -0.85
N TYR A 132 22.96 -27.20 0.04
CA TYR A 132 22.19 -28.01 0.98
C TYR A 132 20.72 -28.13 0.57
N ALA A 133 20.41 -27.83 -0.69
CA ALA A 133 19.07 -27.86 -1.24
C ALA A 133 18.09 -26.81 -0.67
N ASN A 134 18.53 -25.86 0.15
CA ASN A 134 17.71 -24.78 0.68
C ASN A 134 17.65 -23.61 -0.31
N PHE A 135 16.52 -22.90 -0.36
CA PHE A 135 16.41 -21.66 -1.12
C PHE A 135 16.88 -20.50 -0.26
N SER A 136 17.91 -19.81 -0.72
CA SER A 136 18.48 -18.64 -0.04
C SER A 136 18.58 -17.45 -0.98
N PRO A 137 18.46 -16.21 -0.46
CA PRO A 137 18.62 -15.02 -1.27
C PRO A 137 20.01 -14.98 -1.90
N VAL A 138 20.09 -14.48 -3.13
CA VAL A 138 21.36 -14.21 -3.79
C VAL A 138 21.90 -12.89 -3.25
N ASP A 139 22.93 -12.97 -2.40
CA ASP A 139 23.53 -11.81 -1.76
C ASP A 139 23.98 -10.73 -2.76
N GLY A 140 23.73 -9.47 -2.40
CA GLY A 140 24.10 -8.30 -3.20
C GLY A 140 23.27 -8.09 -4.47
N LYS A 141 22.33 -8.98 -4.82
CA LYS A 141 21.54 -8.88 -6.05
C LYS A 141 20.14 -8.33 -5.76
N LYS A 142 19.98 -7.02 -5.94
CA LYS A 142 18.69 -6.32 -5.93
C LYS A 142 18.39 -5.78 -7.33
N ILE A 143 17.32 -6.26 -7.96
CA ILE A 143 16.92 -5.86 -9.31
C ILE A 143 15.65 -5.00 -9.20
N PRO A 144 15.72 -3.68 -9.46
CA PRO A 144 14.51 -2.87 -9.61
C PRO A 144 13.62 -3.42 -10.73
N LEU A 145 12.31 -3.50 -10.52
CA LEU A 145 11.41 -4.14 -11.49
C LEU A 145 11.36 -3.38 -12.83
N GLU A 146 11.66 -2.09 -12.82
CA GLU A 146 11.82 -1.25 -14.02
C GLU A 146 12.96 -1.75 -14.93
N GLN A 147 13.96 -2.41 -14.34
CA GLN A 147 15.07 -3.04 -15.07
C GLN A 147 14.82 -4.52 -15.36
N GLY A 148 13.66 -5.05 -14.96
CA GLY A 148 13.33 -6.47 -14.99
C GLY A 148 13.32 -7.05 -16.39
N LEU A 149 12.87 -6.31 -17.41
CA LEU A 149 12.83 -6.81 -18.78
C LEU A 149 14.22 -7.24 -19.25
N ARG A 150 15.24 -6.41 -18.97
CA ARG A 150 16.64 -6.66 -19.32
C ARG A 150 17.30 -7.73 -18.44
N LYS A 151 16.92 -7.83 -17.16
CA LYS A 151 17.64 -8.63 -16.15
C LYS A 151 16.98 -9.97 -15.81
N LEU A 152 15.68 -10.12 -16.08
CA LEU A 152 14.84 -11.27 -15.76
C LEU A 152 14.18 -11.86 -17.01
N GLY A 153 13.94 -11.05 -18.05
CA GLY A 153 13.17 -11.43 -19.24
C GLY A 153 11.68 -11.11 -19.08
N GLN A 154 10.97 -11.01 -20.21
CA GLN A 154 9.58 -10.55 -20.28
C GLN A 154 8.65 -11.40 -19.41
N LYS A 155 8.65 -12.73 -19.61
CA LYS A 155 7.74 -13.64 -18.90
C LYS A 155 7.89 -13.53 -17.37
N THR A 156 9.12 -13.58 -16.86
CA THR A 156 9.37 -13.50 -15.41
C THR A 156 8.98 -12.14 -14.86
N LEU A 157 9.24 -11.05 -15.60
CA LEU A 157 8.79 -9.73 -15.20
C LEU A 157 7.26 -9.67 -15.11
N ASP A 158 6.54 -10.19 -16.10
CA ASP A 158 5.08 -10.19 -16.13
C ASP A 158 4.51 -10.97 -14.94
N ASP A 159 5.02 -12.17 -14.68
CA ASP A 159 4.63 -12.99 -13.52
C ASP A 159 4.88 -12.24 -12.19
N TYR A 160 5.98 -11.48 -12.09
CA TYR A 160 6.31 -10.71 -10.88
C TYR A 160 5.40 -9.48 -10.74
N LEU A 161 5.08 -8.78 -11.82
CA LEU A 161 4.18 -7.62 -11.81
C LEU A 161 2.75 -8.04 -11.43
N GLU A 162 2.28 -9.19 -11.92
CA GLU A 162 0.98 -9.75 -11.56
C GLU A 162 0.90 -10.06 -10.07
N GLN A 163 1.87 -10.83 -9.54
CA GLN A 163 1.92 -11.15 -8.11
C GLN A 163 2.09 -9.88 -7.24
N THR A 164 2.81 -8.87 -7.73
CA THR A 164 2.95 -7.57 -7.08
C THR A 164 1.62 -6.84 -6.99
N LEU A 165 0.84 -6.79 -8.08
CA LEU A 165 -0.48 -6.17 -8.06
C LEU A 165 -1.43 -6.89 -7.09
N ILE A 166 -1.43 -8.22 -7.09
CA ILE A 166 -2.21 -9.03 -6.14
C ILE A 166 -1.81 -8.71 -4.69
N ASN A 167 -0.51 -8.62 -4.41
CA ASN A 167 -0.02 -8.31 -3.07
C ASN A 167 -0.43 -6.89 -2.63
N CYS A 168 -0.28 -5.90 -3.51
CA CYS A 168 -0.71 -4.52 -3.26
C CYS A 168 -2.21 -4.48 -2.91
N ARG A 169 -3.06 -5.16 -3.68
CA ARG A 169 -4.50 -5.27 -3.42
C ARG A 169 -4.79 -5.90 -2.06
N ASN A 170 -4.11 -6.99 -1.72
CA ASN A 170 -4.29 -7.67 -0.44
C ASN A 170 -3.94 -6.77 0.75
N ILE A 171 -2.79 -6.09 0.70
CA ILE A 171 -2.38 -5.16 1.76
C ILE A 171 -3.34 -3.97 1.83
N SER A 172 -3.76 -3.44 0.68
CA SER A 172 -4.70 -2.33 0.58
C SER A 172 -6.07 -2.68 1.16
N GLY A 173 -6.53 -3.93 0.96
CA GLY A 173 -7.75 -4.44 1.58
C GLY A 173 -7.67 -4.42 3.10
N VAL A 174 -6.54 -4.86 3.67
CA VAL A 174 -6.31 -4.80 5.13
C VAL A 174 -6.19 -3.35 5.61
N LEU A 175 -5.53 -2.46 4.87
CA LEU A 175 -5.50 -1.04 5.21
C LEU A 175 -6.91 -0.48 5.31
N LYS A 176 -7.75 -0.71 4.30
CA LYS A 176 -9.14 -0.21 4.27
C LYS A 176 -9.92 -0.65 5.51
N THR A 177 -9.80 -1.90 5.95
CA THR A 177 -10.49 -2.35 7.17
C THR A 177 -10.01 -1.62 8.42
N TYR A 178 -8.71 -1.31 8.53
CA TYR A 178 -8.16 -0.51 9.63
C TYR A 178 -8.64 0.95 9.57
N MET A 179 -8.71 1.54 8.38
CA MET A 179 -9.15 2.93 8.19
C MET A 179 -10.64 3.10 8.49
N GLN A 180 -11.45 2.06 8.25
CA GLN A 180 -12.90 2.06 8.48
C GLN A 180 -13.32 1.65 9.89
N LYS A 181 -12.38 1.22 10.76
CA LYS A 181 -12.71 0.82 12.13
C LYS A 181 -13.51 1.93 12.82
N PRO A 182 -14.72 1.69 13.33
CA PRO A 182 -15.45 2.67 14.11
C PRO A 182 -14.54 3.16 15.24
N SER A 183 -14.51 4.47 15.49
CA SER A 183 -13.82 5.05 16.64
C SER A 183 -14.54 4.60 17.92
N GLY A 184 -14.25 3.38 18.36
CA GLY A 184 -14.77 2.78 19.57
C GLY A 184 -13.83 3.07 20.74
N THR A 185 -14.26 4.03 21.57
CA THR A 185 -14.13 4.11 23.03
C THR A 185 -12.71 4.09 23.62
N PRO A 186 -12.34 5.02 24.53
CA PRO A 186 -11.04 4.97 25.21
C PRO A 186 -10.83 3.58 25.79
N LYS A 187 -9.66 2.98 25.52
CA LYS A 187 -9.18 1.86 26.32
C LYS A 187 -9.20 2.37 27.76
N ASN A 188 -10.15 1.88 28.56
CA ASN A 188 -10.01 1.88 29.99
C ASN A 188 -8.74 1.08 30.24
N ASP A 189 -7.64 1.78 30.55
CA ASP A 189 -6.42 1.16 31.04
C ASP A 189 -6.84 0.36 32.26
N GLY A 190 -7.03 -0.94 32.05
CA GLY A 190 -7.45 -1.85 33.08
C GLY A 190 -6.57 -1.60 34.27
N ILE A 191 -7.16 -1.06 35.34
CA ILE A 191 -6.55 -0.92 36.64
C ILE A 191 -5.86 -2.24 36.91
N LYS A 192 -4.52 -2.24 36.87
CA LYS A 192 -3.71 -3.38 37.31
C LYS A 192 -4.04 -3.55 38.78
N ARG A 193 -5.00 -4.42 39.11
CA ARG A 193 -5.16 -4.90 40.47
C ARG A 193 -3.93 -5.73 40.74
N SER A 194 -2.98 -5.18 41.49
CA SER A 194 -1.89 -5.95 42.06
C SER A 194 -2.50 -6.98 43.01
N VAL A 195 -2.30 -8.25 42.71
CA VAL A 195 -2.47 -9.29 43.73
C VAL A 195 -1.16 -9.34 44.49
N THR A 196 -1.10 -8.68 45.63
CA THR A 196 -0.04 -8.86 46.61
C THR A 196 -0.40 -10.07 47.46
N THR A 197 0.41 -11.13 47.37
CA THR A 197 0.32 -12.33 48.25
C THR A 197 1.55 -12.49 49.13
N LYS A 198 2.24 -11.39 49.44
CA LYS A 198 3.34 -11.35 50.41
C LYS A 198 3.36 -10.00 51.11
N GLU A 199 2.54 -9.88 52.14
CA GLU A 199 2.81 -9.23 53.43
C GLU A 199 1.51 -9.32 54.25
N TRP A 200 1.54 -10.26 55.20
CA TRP A 200 0.58 -10.67 56.24
C TRP A 200 -0.91 -10.40 56.09
#